data_AF-A0A7Y4V8S8-F1
#
_entry.id   AF-A0A7Y4V8S8-F1
#
_cell.length_a   1.000
_cell.length_b   1.000
_cell.length_c   1.000
_cell.angle_alpha   90.00
_cell.angle_beta   90.00
_cell.angle_gamma   90.00
#
_symmetry.space_group_name_H-M   'P 1'
#
loop_
_entity.id
_entity.type
_entity.pdbx_description
1 polymer ?
#
loop_
_entity_poly.entity_id
_entity_poly.type
_entity_poly.pdbx_seq_one_letter_code
_entity_poly.pdbx_strand_id
1 'polypeptide(L)'
;MKKVFGFIFFLLLNTQVSAQCAMCRATLENNISNGNIGIAAGINFGILYLFVAPYLAIATLAYFWYRTSKRNERKLDKSSLAR
;
A
#
# COMPACT_ATOMS: atom_id res chain seq x y z
N MET A 1 17.40 -25.20 4.58
CA MET A 1 15.94 -24.99 4.43
C MET A 1 15.25 -24.66 5.77
N LYS A 2 15.21 -25.57 6.75
CA LYS A 2 14.51 -25.34 8.04
C LYS A 2 15.01 -24.13 8.84
N LYS A 3 16.33 -23.89 8.85
CA LYS A 3 16.95 -22.73 9.54
C LYS A 3 16.63 -21.39 8.86
N VAL A 4 16.53 -21.38 7.53
CA VAL A 4 16.14 -20.18 6.75
C VAL A 4 14.67 -19.86 6.96
N PHE A 5 13.82 -20.90 6.98
CA PHE A 5 12.40 -20.75 7.29
C PHE A 5 12.18 -20.23 8.71
N GLY A 6 12.91 -20.76 9.69
CA GLY A 6 12.86 -20.27 11.08
C GLY A 6 13.35 -18.82 11.23
N PHE A 7 14.38 -18.42 10.48
CA PHE A 7 14.88 -17.04 10.48
C PHE A 7 13.89 -16.06 9.87
N ILE A 8 13.26 -16.42 8.74
CA ILE A 8 12.21 -15.62 8.11
C ILE A 8 10.99 -15.49 9.04
N PHE A 9 10.59 -16.57 9.71
CA PHE A 9 9.50 -16.56 10.68
C PHE A 9 9.81 -15.65 11.88
N PHE A 10 11.04 -15.68 12.40
CA PHE A 10 11.48 -14.81 13.49
C PHE A 10 11.48 -13.32 13.12
N LEU A 11 11.85 -12.98 11.88
CA LEU A 11 11.81 -11.60 11.37
C LEU A 11 10.37 -11.07 11.25
N LEU A 12 9.41 -11.92 10.90
CA LEU A 12 7.98 -11.55 10.81
C LEU A 12 7.34 -11.30 12.18
N LEU A 13 7.86 -11.91 13.25
CA LEU A 13 7.40 -11.69 14.63
C LEU A 13 7.95 -10.40 15.25
N ASN A 14 8.95 -9.77 14.64
CA ASN A 14 9.56 -8.53 15.10
C ASN A 14 8.87 -7.27 14.55
N THR A 15 7.54 -7.32 14.40
CA THR A 15 6.74 -6.16 13.98
C THR A 15 6.40 -5.29 15.19
N GLN A 16 7.43 -4.73 15.82
CA GLN A 16 7.23 -3.63 16.76
C GLN A 16 6.78 -2.42 15.94
N VAL A 17 5.48 -2.10 16.00
CA VAL A 17 4.86 -0.89 15.42
C VAL A 17 5.22 0.32 16.28
N SER A 18 6.51 0.56 16.44
CA SER A 18 7.05 1.83 16.91
C SER A 18 7.74 2.46 15.71
N ALA A 19 7.36 3.69 15.37
CA ALA A 19 7.73 4.35 14.11
C ALA A 19 9.25 4.24 13.84
N GLN A 20 9.63 3.36 12.90
CA GLN A 20 11.03 3.08 12.55
C GLN A 20 11.66 4.15 11.65
N CYS A 21 10.89 5.18 11.27
CA CYS A 21 11.40 6.28 10.46
C CYS A 21 11.81 7.43 11.39
N ALA A 22 13.11 7.74 11.46
CA ALA A 22 13.64 8.88 12.21
C ALA A 22 12.94 10.22 11.86
N MET A 23 12.45 10.34 10.62
CA MET A 23 11.65 11.48 10.17
C MET A 23 10.27 11.56 10.83
N CYS A 24 9.57 10.43 10.95
CA CYS A 24 8.24 10.39 11.59
C CYS A 24 8.33 10.72 13.08
N ARG A 25 9.39 10.26 13.76
CA ARG A 25 9.66 10.61 15.16
C ARG A 25 9.98 12.09 15.34
N ALA A 26 10.83 12.66 14.50
CA ALA A 26 11.17 14.09 14.56
C ALA A 26 9.94 14.98 14.34
N THR A 27 9.07 14.64 13.38
CA THR A 27 7.81 15.37 13.18
C THR A 27 6.87 15.22 14.38
N LEU A 28 6.77 14.02 14.97
CA LEU A 28 5.95 13.78 16.17
C LEU A 28 6.42 14.61 17.37
N GLU A 29 7.71 14.56 17.71
CA GLU A 29 8.30 15.31 18.83
C GLU A 29 8.14 16.83 18.62
N ASN A 30 8.28 17.32 17.39
CA ASN A 30 8.01 18.74 17.07
C ASN A 30 6.52 19.12 17.28
N ASN A 31 5.57 18.27 16.86
CA ASN A 31 4.14 18.57 17.04
C ASN A 31 3.70 18.53 18.52
N ILE A 32 4.28 17.63 19.31
CA ILE A 32 4.03 17.54 20.76
C ILE A 32 4.59 18.77 21.48
N SER A 33 5.83 19.17 21.18
CA SER A 33 6.45 20.38 21.77
C SER A 33 5.73 21.68 21.44
N ASN A 34 5.00 21.74 20.31
CA ASN A 34 4.17 22.89 19.93
C ASN A 34 2.72 22.82 20.47
N GLY A 35 2.42 21.87 21.37
CA GLY A 35 1.12 21.76 22.04
C GLY A 35 0.02 21.09 21.21
N ASN A 36 0.35 20.53 20.03
CA ASN A 36 -0.62 19.90 19.14
C ASN A 36 -0.61 18.37 19.26
N ILE A 37 -1.08 17.89 20.41
CA ILE A 37 -1.02 16.49 20.86
C ILE A 37 -1.91 15.57 19.98
N GLY A 38 -2.97 16.10 19.36
CA GLY A 38 -3.89 15.34 18.53
C GLY A 38 -3.28 14.80 17.22
N ILE A 39 -2.26 15.46 16.69
CA ILE A 39 -1.52 15.01 15.50
C ILE A 39 -0.62 13.81 15.81
N ALA A 40 -0.18 13.67 17.07
CA ALA A 40 0.71 12.60 17.49
C ALA A 40 0.07 11.21 17.42
N ALA A 41 -1.24 11.11 17.70
CA ALA A 41 -1.99 9.86 17.60
C ALA A 41 -2.28 9.44 16.14
N GLY A 42 -2.31 10.40 15.19
CA GLY A 42 -2.77 10.17 13.82
C GLY A 42 -1.70 9.80 12.79
N ILE A 43 -0.40 9.91 13.13
CA ILE A 43 0.67 9.74 12.14
C ILE A 43 0.79 8.30 11.61
N ASN A 44 0.50 7.28 12.43
CA ASN A 44 0.47 5.90 11.95
C ASN A 44 -0.60 5.68 10.89
N PHE A 45 -1.76 6.35 11.03
CA PHE A 45 -2.81 6.34 10.02
C PHE A 45 -2.39 7.12 8.77
N GLY A 46 -1.68 8.24 8.92
CA GLY A 46 -1.14 9.02 7.80
C GLY A 46 -0.14 8.24 6.94
N ILE A 47 0.79 7.49 7.56
CA ILE A 47 1.75 6.65 6.85
C ILE A 47 1.05 5.52 6.11
N LEU A 48 0.10 4.84 6.77
CA LEU A 48 -0.71 3.80 6.14
C LEU A 48 -1.53 4.34 4.97
N TYR A 49 -2.13 5.52 5.12
CA TYR A 49 -2.89 6.18 4.07
C TYR A 49 -2.03 6.50 2.85
N LEU A 50 -0.85 7.11 3.06
CA LEU A 50 0.09 7.44 1.98
C LEU A 50 0.66 6.20 1.29
N PHE A 51 0.84 5.10 2.03
CA PHE A 51 1.31 3.84 1.44
C PHE A 51 0.21 3.14 0.64
N VAL A 52 -1.01 3.08 1.14
CA VAL A 52 -2.14 2.37 0.51
C VAL A 52 -2.70 3.10 -0.71
N ALA A 53 -2.74 4.43 -0.67
CA ALA A 53 -3.29 5.26 -1.75
C ALA A 53 -2.71 4.96 -3.15
N PRO A 54 -1.38 4.91 -3.38
CA PRO A 54 -0.83 4.62 -4.71
C PRO A 54 -1.18 3.22 -5.21
N TYR A 55 -1.22 2.21 -4.33
CA TYR A 55 -1.61 0.85 -4.74
C TYR A 55 -3.08 0.77 -5.13
N LEU A 56 -3.98 1.44 -4.39
CA LEU A 56 -5.40 1.51 -4.73
C LEU A 56 -5.62 2.24 -6.06
N ALA A 57 -4.91 3.33 -6.31
CA ALA A 57 -4.99 4.06 -7.56
C ALA A 57 -4.59 3.17 -8.76
N ILE A 58 -3.46 2.47 -8.66
CA ILE A 58 -2.98 1.56 -9.71
C ILE A 58 -3.95 0.38 -9.91
N ALA A 59 -4.42 -0.24 -8.82
CA ALA A 59 -5.37 -1.35 -8.89
C ALA A 59 -6.67 -0.95 -9.60
N THR A 60 -7.17 0.26 -9.32
CA THR A 60 -8.38 0.80 -9.96
C THR A 60 -8.16 1.00 -11.46
N LEU A 61 -7.06 1.64 -11.86
CA LEU A 61 -6.71 1.83 -13.27
C LEU A 61 -6.54 0.49 -14.01
N ALA A 62 -5.83 -0.45 -13.40
CA ALA A 62 -5.61 -1.78 -13.95
C ALA A 62 -6.93 -2.54 -14.16
N TYR A 63 -7.86 -2.46 -13.19
CA TYR A 63 -9.18 -3.09 -13.29
C TYR A 63 -9.99 -2.54 -14.48
N PHE A 64 -10.06 -1.21 -14.63
CA PHE A 64 -10.80 -0.59 -15.74
C PHE A 64 -10.16 -0.89 -17.10
N TRP A 65 -8.84 -0.89 -17.17
CA TRP A 65 -8.10 -1.25 -18.37
C TRP A 65 -8.37 -2.71 -18.77
N TYR A 66 -8.25 -3.66 -17.83
CA TYR A 66 -8.51 -5.08 -18.08
C TYR A 66 -9.94 -5.33 -18.56
N ARG A 67 -10.94 -4.70 -17.90
CA ARG A 67 -12.35 -4.84 -18.28
C ARG A 67 -12.62 -4.34 -19.71
N THR A 68 -11.97 -3.23 -20.08
CA THR A 68 -12.11 -2.63 -21.42
C THR A 68 -11.41 -3.47 -22.48
N SER A 69 -10.18 -3.90 -22.21
CA SER A 69 -9.39 -4.75 -23.12
C SER A 69 -10.14 -6.05 -23.45
N LYS A 70 -10.64 -6.76 -22.43
CA LYS A 70 -11.39 -8.01 -22.60
C LYS A 70 -12.71 -7.84 -23.36
N ARG A 71 -13.34 -6.65 -23.29
CA ARG A 71 -14.54 -6.33 -24.09
C ARG A 71 -14.16 -6.12 -25.56
N ASN A 72 -13.02 -5.51 -25.83
CA ASN A 72 -12.54 -5.26 -27.19
C ASN A 72 -12.05 -6.55 -27.86
N GLU A 73 -11.36 -7.43 -27.14
CA GLU A 73 -10.97 -8.76 -27.63
C GLU A 73 -12.19 -9.56 -28.12
N ARG A 74 -13.27 -9.61 -27.33
CA ARG A 74 -14.52 -10.28 -27.74
C ARG A 74 -15.22 -9.63 -28.93
N LYS A 75 -15.04 -8.32 -29.14
CA LYS A 75 -15.59 -7.62 -30.31
C LYS A 75 -14.77 -7.93 -31.57
N LEU A 76 -13.45 -7.95 -31.45
CA LEU A 76 -12.54 -8.31 -32.54
C LEU A 76 -12.79 -9.75 -32.99
N ASP A 77 -12.88 -10.70 -32.05
CA ASP A 77 -13.18 -12.11 -32.33
C ASP A 77 -14.51 -12.31 -33.10
N LYS A 78 -15.59 -11.66 -32.63
CA LYS A 78 -16.88 -11.69 -33.35
C LYS A 78 -16.81 -11.07 -34.74
N SER A 79 -16.01 -10.00 -34.92
CA SER A 79 -15.85 -9.37 -36.23
C SER A 79 -15.03 -10.22 -37.21
N SER A 80 -14.06 -10.99 -36.73
CA SER A 80 -13.32 -11.96 -37.55
C SER A 80 -14.16 -13.17 -37.94
N LEU A 81 -15.11 -13.59 -37.10
CA LEU A 81 -16.05 -14.68 -37.43
C LEU A 81 -17.16 -14.25 -38.39
N ALA A 82 -17.44 -12.94 -38.51
CA ALA A 82 -18.47 -12.38 -39.38
C ALA A 82 -17.97 -12.01 -40.78
N ARG A 83 -16.67 -12.18 -41.06
CA ARG A 83 -16.05 -12.00 -42.38
C ARG A 83 -15.77 -13.37 -42.99
#